data_AF-A0A813JPW0-F1
#
_entry.id   AF-A0A813JPW0-F1
#
_cell.length_a   1.000
_cell.length_b   1.000
_cell.length_c   1.000
_cell.angle_alpha   90.00
_cell.angle_beta   90.00
_cell.angle_gamma   90.00
#
_symmetry.space_group_name_H-M   'P 1'
#
loop_
_entity.id
_entity.type
_entity.pdbx_description
1 polymer ?
#
loop_
_entity_poly.entity_id
_entity_poly.type
_entity_poly.pdbx_seq_one_letter_code
_entity_poly.pdbx_strand_id
1 'polypeptide(L)'
;AILCKGPWTSQVSECLVSLQGIHRYAVKSCRGEGLQRADLWSGGLVGDRSFAVCRSGRTLTQRECPRLAAIFAELLAEDPAGHSSLRLSAPSIPDLLPLDLPESSVGETAAAGSLFGARIEGMDMGNAASAWLKDATG
;
A
#
# COMPACT_ATOMS: atom_id res chain seq x y z
N ALA A 1 -3.54 -38.40 17.24
CA ALA A 1 -4.52 -37.32 16.95
C ALA A 1 -5.90 -37.82 17.33
N ILE A 2 -6.77 -36.97 17.89
CA ILE A 2 -8.13 -37.35 18.28
C ILE A 2 -9.11 -36.37 17.65
N LEU A 3 -10.18 -36.94 17.08
CA LEU A 3 -11.28 -36.22 16.45
C LEU A 3 -12.45 -36.15 17.45
N CYS A 4 -12.90 -34.94 17.78
CA CYS A 4 -13.99 -34.71 18.72
C CYS A 4 -15.26 -34.23 18.00
N LYS A 5 -16.43 -34.69 18.45
CA LYS A 5 -17.76 -34.26 18.01
C LYS A 5 -18.64 -33.97 19.23
N GLY A 6 -19.25 -32.78 19.28
CA GLY A 6 -20.28 -32.41 20.24
C GLY A 6 -21.18 -31.31 19.65
N PRO A 7 -22.28 -30.93 20.33
CA PRO A 7 -22.86 -29.62 20.10
C PRO A 7 -21.89 -28.58 20.68
N TRP A 8 -21.25 -27.79 19.82
CA TRP A 8 -20.42 -26.68 20.26
C TRP A 8 -21.35 -25.54 20.68
N THR A 9 -21.53 -25.34 21.99
CA THR A 9 -22.17 -24.12 22.48
C THR A 9 -21.10 -23.04 22.63
N SER A 10 -21.01 -22.15 21.66
CA SER A 10 -20.22 -20.93 21.77
C SER A 10 -20.91 -19.97 22.75
N GLN A 11 -20.37 -19.80 23.96
CA GLN A 11 -20.70 -18.64 24.78
C GLN A 11 -20.08 -17.42 24.11
N VAL A 12 -20.92 -16.52 23.62
CA VAL A 12 -20.47 -15.22 23.13
C VAL A 12 -20.37 -14.32 24.35
N SER A 13 -19.15 -14.15 24.87
CA SER A 13 -18.89 -13.14 25.89
C SER A 13 -18.76 -11.77 25.23
N GLU A 14 -19.41 -10.75 25.78
CA GLU A 14 -19.20 -9.37 25.35
C GLU A 14 -17.75 -8.97 25.64
N CYS A 15 -16.97 -8.74 24.58
CA CYS A 15 -15.62 -8.21 24.67
C CYS A 15 -15.66 -6.75 24.23
N LEU A 16 -15.41 -5.85 25.17
CA LEU A 16 -15.22 -4.44 24.86
C LEU A 16 -13.80 -4.25 24.35
N VAL A 17 -13.67 -3.75 23.12
CA VAL A 17 -12.39 -3.38 22.50
C VAL A 17 -12.39 -1.87 22.21
N SER A 18 -11.22 -1.24 22.34
CA SER A 18 -11.01 0.16 21.97
C SER A 18 -10.01 0.28 20.84
N LEU A 19 -10.30 1.16 19.88
CA LEU A 19 -9.41 1.44 18.76
C LEU A 19 -8.27 2.37 19.23
N GLN A 20 -7.03 1.89 19.14
CA GLN A 20 -5.84 2.67 19.56
C GLN A 20 -5.20 3.46 18.41
N GLY A 21 -5.47 3.08 17.17
CA GLY A 21 -4.92 3.76 16.00
C GLY A 21 -5.37 3.12 14.69
N ILE A 22 -5.29 3.91 13.62
CA ILE A 22 -5.54 3.47 12.25
C ILE A 22 -4.25 3.69 11.47
N HIS A 23 -3.82 2.68 10.72
CA HIS A 23 -2.64 2.77 9.89
C HIS A 23 -2.97 2.34 8.46
N ARG A 24 -2.65 3.22 7.50
CA ARG A 24 -2.74 2.93 6.06
C ARG A 24 -1.35 2.70 5.49
N TYR A 25 -1.23 1.75 4.59
CA TYR A 25 0.00 1.39 3.88
C TYR A 25 -0.23 1.59 2.39
N ALA A 26 -0.24 2.84 1.94
CA ALA A 26 -0.54 3.19 0.55
C ALA A 26 0.33 2.40 -0.44
N VAL A 27 1.63 2.29 -0.15
CA VAL A 27 2.57 1.44 -0.89
C VAL A 27 2.88 0.18 -0.09
N LYS A 28 2.68 -0.99 -0.71
CA LYS A 28 3.02 -2.29 -0.12
C LYS A 28 4.46 -2.31 0.38
N SER A 29 4.65 -2.81 1.60
CA SER A 29 5.95 -2.99 2.26
C SER A 29 6.67 -1.70 2.69
N CYS A 30 6.07 -0.53 2.45
CA CYS A 30 6.55 0.75 2.96
C CYS A 30 6.05 1.04 4.38
N ARG A 31 6.50 2.16 4.96
CA ARG A 31 6.07 2.64 6.28
C ARG A 31 4.57 2.95 6.31
N GLY A 32 3.91 2.62 7.41
CA GLY A 32 2.51 2.96 7.63
C GLY A 32 2.28 4.43 7.97
N GLU A 33 1.24 5.00 7.39
CA GLU A 33 0.66 6.31 7.66
C GLU A 33 -0.35 6.22 8.80
N GLY A 34 -0.13 6.97 9.88
CA GLY A 34 -1.08 7.05 10.99
C GLY A 34 -2.24 7.98 10.65
N LEU A 35 -3.47 7.51 10.80
CA LEU A 35 -4.70 8.24 10.49
C LEU A 35 -5.57 8.45 11.73
N GLN A 36 -6.26 9.59 11.79
CA GLN A 36 -7.29 9.87 12.80
C GLN A 36 -8.67 9.34 12.39
N ARG A 37 -8.92 9.29 11.09
CA ARG A 37 -10.14 8.75 10.47
C ARG A 37 -9.74 8.09 9.16
N ALA A 38 -10.47 7.06 8.77
CA ALA A 38 -10.36 6.48 7.44
C ALA A 38 -11.72 5.97 6.98
N ASP A 39 -11.93 6.05 5.67
CA ASP A 39 -13.09 5.46 5.03
C ASP A 39 -12.81 3.99 4.71
N LEU A 40 -13.87 3.19 4.79
CA LEU A 40 -13.83 1.76 4.49
C LEU A 40 -14.60 1.47 3.21
N TRP A 41 -14.09 0.50 2.47
CA TRP A 41 -14.80 -0.15 1.38
C TRP A 41 -14.75 -1.67 1.57
N SER A 42 -15.36 -2.43 0.65
CA SER A 42 -15.39 -3.91 0.74
C SER A 42 -14.01 -4.55 0.80
N GLY A 43 -12.97 -3.87 0.30
CA GLY A 43 -11.58 -4.33 0.29
C GLY A 43 -10.72 -3.88 1.48
N GLY A 44 -11.24 -3.05 2.39
CA GLY A 44 -10.49 -2.54 3.56
C GLY A 44 -10.52 -1.02 3.68
N LEU A 45 -9.40 -0.41 4.08
CA LEU A 45 -9.25 1.05 4.14
C LEU A 45 -9.09 1.62 2.73
N VAL A 46 -9.76 2.74 2.44
CA VAL A 46 -9.60 3.44 1.16
C VAL A 46 -8.14 3.87 0.98
N GLY A 47 -7.56 3.53 -0.17
CA GLY A 47 -6.16 3.81 -0.52
C GLY A 47 -5.13 2.87 0.12
N ASP A 48 -5.53 1.86 0.90
CA ASP A 48 -4.59 0.88 1.44
C ASP A 48 -4.10 -0.09 0.37
N ARG A 49 -2.77 -0.22 0.27
CA ARG A 49 -2.07 -1.11 -0.66
C ARG A 49 -2.44 -0.92 -2.13
N SER A 50 -2.79 0.29 -2.52
CA SER A 50 -3.05 0.66 -3.93
C SER A 50 -1.79 0.62 -4.81
N PHE A 51 -0.60 0.64 -4.20
CA PHE A 51 0.68 0.64 -4.91
C PHE A 51 1.60 -0.48 -4.46
N ALA A 52 2.51 -0.90 -5.34
CA ALA A 52 3.61 -1.79 -5.02
C ALA A 52 4.88 -1.37 -5.76
N VAL A 53 6.03 -1.42 -5.09
CA VAL A 53 7.31 -1.23 -5.75
C VAL A 53 7.67 -2.49 -6.53
N CYS A 54 7.89 -2.35 -7.83
CA CYS A 54 8.29 -3.45 -8.70
C CYS A 54 9.72 -3.26 -9.20
N ARG A 55 10.50 -4.35 -9.21
CA ARG A 55 11.84 -4.40 -9.82
C ARG A 55 11.91 -5.67 -10.67
N SER A 56 12.29 -5.51 -11.94
CA SER A 56 12.43 -6.63 -12.88
C SER A 56 11.19 -7.54 -12.96
N GLY A 57 9.99 -6.95 -13.00
CA GLY A 57 8.72 -7.69 -13.12
C GLY A 57 8.25 -8.39 -11.84
N ARG A 58 8.86 -8.11 -10.68
CA ARG A 58 8.47 -8.69 -9.40
C ARG A 58 8.20 -7.60 -8.37
N THR A 59 7.17 -7.77 -7.54
CA THR A 59 6.95 -6.89 -6.40
C THR A 59 8.06 -7.11 -5.37
N LEU A 60 8.72 -6.04 -4.95
CA LEU A 60 9.65 -6.10 -3.83
C LEU A 60 8.88 -6.21 -2.51
N THR A 61 9.42 -7.00 -1.59
CA THR A 61 8.94 -7.07 -0.21
C THR A 61 9.98 -6.54 0.76
N GLN A 62 9.54 -6.13 1.96
CA GLN A 62 10.45 -5.69 3.02
C GLN A 62 11.46 -6.76 3.45
N ARG A 63 11.14 -8.05 3.24
CA ARG A 63 12.07 -9.17 3.50
C ARG A 63 13.24 -9.19 2.50
N GLU A 64 12.98 -8.80 1.26
CA GLU A 64 13.98 -8.73 0.19
C GLU A 64 14.72 -7.39 0.18
N CYS A 65 14.00 -6.29 0.49
CA CYS A 65 14.55 -4.93 0.56
C CYS A 65 14.09 -4.24 1.85
N PRO A 66 14.86 -4.36 2.96
CA PRO A 66 14.50 -3.74 4.24
C PRO A 66 14.39 -2.20 4.18
N ARG A 67 15.05 -1.55 3.22
CA ARG A 67 15.00 -0.09 3.04
C ARG A 67 13.60 0.42 2.70
N LEU A 68 12.72 -0.43 2.15
CA LEU A 68 11.30 -0.10 1.93
C LEU A 68 10.63 0.39 3.22
N ALA A 69 11.02 -0.13 4.39
CA ALA A 69 10.48 0.28 5.68
C ALA A 69 10.71 1.75 6.03
N ALA A 70 11.72 2.38 5.42
CA ALA A 70 12.06 3.78 5.65
C ALA A 70 11.33 4.73 4.68
N ILE A 71 10.72 4.19 3.62
CA ILE A 71 9.93 4.97 2.66
C ILE A 71 8.58 5.26 3.28
N PHE A 72 8.25 6.54 3.43
CA PHE A 72 6.94 7.02 3.81
C PHE A 72 6.18 7.42 2.55
N ALA A 73 4.94 6.91 2.42
CA ALA A 73 4.07 7.19 1.31
C ALA A 73 2.75 7.75 1.84
N GLU A 74 2.43 8.97 1.44
CA GLU A 74 1.27 9.71 1.93
C GLU A 74 0.36 10.08 0.76
N LEU A 75 -0.91 9.70 0.89
CA LEU A 75 -1.94 10.13 -0.05
C LEU A 75 -2.36 11.54 0.35
N LEU A 76 -2.15 12.48 -0.57
CA LEU A 76 -2.55 13.86 -0.38
C LEU A 76 -4.05 14.00 -0.67
N ALA A 77 -4.66 15.03 -0.07
CA ALA A 77 -6.06 15.34 -0.31
C ALA A 77 -6.31 15.63 -1.80
N GLU A 78 -7.50 15.26 -2.28
CA GLU A 78 -7.94 15.57 -3.62
C GLU A 78 -7.92 17.08 -3.86
N ASP A 79 -7.43 17.48 -5.03
CA ASP A 79 -7.53 18.86 -5.48
C ASP A 79 -9.00 19.23 -5.80
N PRO A 80 -9.34 20.51 -6.01
CA PRO A 80 -10.70 20.92 -6.35
C PRO A 80 -11.24 20.32 -7.66
N ALA A 81 -10.37 19.75 -8.50
CA ALA A 81 -10.72 19.08 -9.73
C ALA A 81 -10.94 17.57 -9.54
N GLY A 82 -10.71 17.03 -8.33
CA GLY A 82 -10.89 15.61 -7.99
C GLY A 82 -9.62 14.77 -8.08
N HIS A 83 -8.47 15.35 -8.41
CA HIS A 83 -7.23 14.57 -8.58
C HIS A 83 -6.59 14.26 -7.24
N SER A 84 -6.29 12.98 -7.02
CA SER A 84 -5.46 12.53 -5.91
C SER A 84 -3.97 12.57 -6.28
N SER A 85 -3.11 12.77 -5.29
CA SER A 85 -1.66 12.70 -5.50
C SER A 85 -0.95 11.94 -4.38
N LEU A 86 0.23 11.40 -4.69
CA LEU A 86 1.07 10.67 -3.74
C LEU A 86 2.38 11.43 -3.48
N ARG A 87 2.73 11.59 -2.20
CA ARG A 87 4.05 12.04 -1.74
C ARG A 87 4.89 10.87 -1.28
N LEU A 88 6.14 10.80 -1.72
CA LEU A 88 7.12 9.84 -1.22
C LEU A 88 8.27 10.56 -0.51
N SER A 89 8.64 10.09 0.68
CA SER A 89 9.80 10.58 1.42
C SER A 89 10.62 9.43 2.02
N ALA A 90 11.94 9.62 2.11
CA ALA A 90 12.88 8.65 2.67
C ALA A 90 14.09 9.39 3.26
N PRO A 91 14.81 8.80 4.24
CA PRO A 91 16.00 9.43 4.81
C PRO A 91 17.06 9.74 3.74
N SER A 92 17.60 10.95 3.78
CA SER A 92 18.69 11.42 2.90
C SER A 92 18.35 11.50 1.41
N ILE A 93 17.07 11.44 1.05
CA ILE A 93 16.59 11.61 -0.33
C ILE A 93 15.56 12.74 -0.34
N PRO A 94 15.68 13.74 -1.25
CA PRO A 94 14.66 14.77 -1.39
C PRO A 94 13.29 14.15 -1.65
N ASP A 95 12.25 14.70 -1.02
CA ASP A 95 10.88 14.22 -1.21
C ASP A 95 10.48 14.25 -2.68
N LEU A 96 9.78 13.21 -3.14
CA LEU A 96 9.12 13.21 -4.43
C LEU A 96 7.71 13.78 -4.26
N LEU A 97 7.45 14.89 -4.94
CA LEU A 97 6.27 15.73 -4.75
C LEU A 97 5.76 16.30 -6.09
N PRO A 98 4.42 16.42 -6.21
CA PRO A 98 3.44 15.35 -6.06
C PRO A 98 3.42 14.45 -7.30
N LEU A 99 3.18 13.16 -7.09
CA LEU A 99 2.91 12.22 -8.18
C LEU A 99 1.40 12.20 -8.43
N ASP A 100 0.97 12.79 -9.53
CA ASP A 100 -0.44 12.80 -9.93
C ASP A 100 -0.93 11.37 -10.15
N LEU A 101 -2.04 11.01 -9.52
CA LEU A 101 -2.67 9.71 -9.66
C LEU A 101 -3.75 9.81 -10.73
N PRO A 102 -3.55 9.21 -11.91
CA PRO A 102 -4.57 9.24 -12.95
C PRO A 102 -5.83 8.51 -12.48
N GLU A 103 -6.99 9.10 -12.72
CA GLU A 103 -8.30 8.60 -12.23
C GLU A 103 -8.65 7.22 -12.80
N SER A 104 -8.16 6.90 -14.00
CA SER A 104 -8.16 5.58 -14.64
C SER A 104 -7.59 5.72 -16.05
N SER A 105 -6.51 5.00 -16.39
CA SER A 105 -6.18 4.76 -17.79
C SER A 105 -6.29 3.27 -18.08
N VAL A 106 -7.49 2.88 -18.52
CA VAL A 106 -7.65 1.68 -19.34
C VAL A 106 -6.82 1.91 -20.61
N GLY A 107 -5.65 1.28 -20.69
CA GLY A 107 -4.82 1.26 -21.91
C GLY A 107 -3.40 1.80 -21.79
N GLU A 108 -2.95 2.32 -20.64
CA GLU A 108 -1.54 2.71 -20.45
C GLU A 108 -0.73 1.59 -19.80
N THR A 109 0.54 1.52 -20.19
CA THR A 109 1.48 0.41 -20.01
C THR A 109 1.29 -0.35 -18.69
N ALA A 110 0.59 -1.48 -18.75
CA ALA A 110 0.49 -2.39 -17.62
C ALA A 110 1.89 -2.93 -17.30
N ALA A 111 2.48 -2.44 -16.21
CA ALA A 111 3.61 -3.11 -15.59
C ALA A 111 3.11 -4.45 -15.05
N ALA A 112 3.48 -5.54 -15.72
CA ALA A 112 3.21 -6.87 -15.24
C ALA A 112 4.15 -7.18 -14.07
N GLY A 113 3.57 -7.43 -12.90
CA GLY A 113 4.27 -7.90 -11.71
C GLY A 113 3.83 -9.31 -11.34
N SER A 114 4.55 -9.92 -10.40
CA SER A 114 4.04 -11.10 -9.68
C SER A 114 3.98 -10.81 -8.18
N LEU A 115 2.82 -11.04 -7.55
CA LEU A 115 2.61 -11.00 -6.11
C LEU A 115 2.30 -12.42 -5.62
N PHE A 116 3.21 -13.01 -4.83
CA PHE A 116 3.08 -14.40 -4.35
C PHE A 116 2.82 -15.42 -5.48
N GLY A 117 3.41 -15.20 -6.66
CA GLY A 117 3.24 -16.07 -7.84
C GLY A 117 1.99 -15.77 -8.67
N ALA A 118 1.06 -14.94 -8.19
CA ALA A 118 -0.04 -14.43 -8.99
C ALA A 118 0.41 -13.25 -9.84
N ARG A 119 0.06 -13.25 -11.13
CA ARG A 119 0.29 -12.09 -12.01
C ARG A 119 -0.59 -10.93 -11.53
N ILE A 120 0.03 -9.75 -11.40
CA ILE A 120 -0.65 -8.50 -11.15
C ILE A 120 -0.37 -7.55 -12.30
N GLU A 121 -1.32 -6.67 -12.58
CA GLU A 121 -1.18 -5.59 -13.54
C GLU A 121 -1.30 -4.28 -12.76
N GLY A 122 -0.41 -3.35 -13.06
CA GLY A 122 -0.41 -2.02 -12.44
C GLY A 122 0.10 -0.99 -13.43
N MET A 123 -0.15 0.27 -13.14
CA MET A 123 0.32 1.37 -13.96
C MET A 123 1.77 1.72 -13.62
N ASP A 124 2.59 2.00 -14.63
CA ASP A 124 3.89 2.63 -14.41
C ASP A 124 3.70 4.10 -14.07
N MET A 125 4.18 4.50 -12.89
CA MET A 125 4.13 5.88 -12.40
C MET A 125 5.25 6.77 -12.96
N GLY A 126 5.99 6.28 -13.96
CA GLY A 126 6.91 7.08 -14.76
C GLY A 126 8.34 7.17 -14.21
N ASN A 127 9.21 7.78 -15.02
CA ASN A 127 10.65 7.78 -14.80
C ASN A 127 11.09 8.48 -13.50
N ALA A 128 10.37 9.53 -13.08
CA ALA A 128 10.68 10.24 -11.84
C ALA A 128 10.48 9.35 -10.60
N ALA A 129 9.35 8.65 -10.52
CA ALA A 129 9.08 7.67 -9.47
C ALA A 129 10.08 6.51 -9.51
N SER A 130 10.39 6.00 -10.71
CA SER A 130 11.38 4.93 -10.91
C SER A 130 12.77 5.32 -10.43
N ALA A 131 13.25 6.52 -10.77
CA ALA A 131 14.56 7.02 -10.34
C ALA A 131 14.61 7.20 -8.81
N TRP A 132 13.60 7.84 -8.24
CA TRP A 132 13.51 8.06 -6.79
C TRP A 132 13.49 6.75 -6.01
N LEU A 133 12.71 5.76 -6.47
CA LEU A 133 12.63 4.44 -5.82
C LEU A 133 13.95 3.67 -5.93
N LYS A 134 14.69 3.80 -7.02
CA LYS A 134 16.04 3.21 -7.14
C LYS A 134 16.98 3.80 -6.08
N ASP A 135 17.00 5.12 -5.92
CA ASP A 135 17.85 5.76 -4.91
C ASP A 135 17.46 5.33 -3.48
N ALA A 136 16.15 5.24 -3.20
CA ALA A 136 15.62 4.84 -1.90
C ALA A 136 15.87 3.37 -1.56
N THR A 137 15.92 2.49 -2.56
CA THR A 137 16.02 1.04 -2.36
C THR A 137 17.43 0.47 -2.61
N GLY A 138 18.30 1.17 -3.34
CA GLY A 138 19.60 0.69 -3.80
C GLY A 138 19.50 -0.32 -4.95
#